data_AF-A0A2V9YMD6-F1
#
_entry.id   AF-A0A2V9YMD6-F1
#
_cell.length_a   1.000
_cell.length_b   1.000
_cell.length_c   1.000
_cell.angle_alpha   90.00
_cell.angle_beta   90.00
_cell.angle_gamma   90.00
#
_symmetry.space_group_name_H-M   'P 1'
#
loop_
_entity.id
_entity.type
_entity.pdbx_description
1 polymer ?
#
loop_
_entity_poly.entity_id
_entity_poly.type
_entity_poly.pdbx_seq_one_letter_code
_entity_poly.pdbx_strand_id
1 'polypeptide(L)'
;MRRILIATVLAFFLVSTWTAAQSSQDSPKPGEPVKAADDYSGMYSFLRDGEFVQVTVEDQGKVTGFVSRYGDLDSDKGAFLDHFFKTGKLDGHKLNFMTETVHGVRFEFRGTIDRGPGKNPGDEAYYVLNGTLTEYATDASKKVSSKSREVSFKQFPQDMTPAPEKRD
;
A
#
# COMPACT_ATOMS: atom_id res chain seq x y z
N MET A 1 23.24 -45.01 -74.96
CA MET A 1 24.48 -45.80 -74.91
C MET A 1 25.45 -45.13 -73.93
N ARG A 2 26.00 -45.86 -72.93
CA ARG A 2 27.40 -45.83 -72.39
C ARG A 2 28.02 -44.45 -72.04
N ARG A 3 28.60 -44.08 -70.86
CA ARG A 3 29.38 -44.69 -69.75
C ARG A 3 29.43 -43.66 -68.58
N ILE A 4 29.23 -44.01 -67.30
CA ILE A 4 30.21 -44.25 -66.19
C ILE A 4 31.49 -43.38 -66.17
N LEU A 5 31.70 -42.63 -65.06
CA LEU A 5 32.89 -42.53 -64.15
C LEU A 5 32.57 -41.47 -63.06
N ILE A 6 32.23 -41.77 -61.79
CA ILE A 6 33.04 -42.10 -60.59
C ILE A 6 34.29 -41.22 -60.35
N ALA A 7 34.25 -40.41 -59.27
CA ALA A 7 35.35 -39.93 -58.39
C ALA A 7 34.84 -38.65 -57.66
N THR A 8 34.93 -38.39 -56.35
CA THR A 8 35.61 -39.02 -55.22
C THR A 8 34.93 -38.52 -53.94
N VAL A 9 34.91 -39.40 -52.93
CA VAL A 9 34.49 -39.21 -51.54
C VAL A 9 35.22 -38.05 -50.86
N LEU A 10 34.52 -37.25 -50.06
CA LEU A 10 35.04 -36.82 -48.76
C LEU A 10 33.89 -36.61 -47.76
N ALA A 11 34.00 -37.32 -46.65
CA ALA A 11 33.13 -37.24 -45.48
C ALA A 11 33.15 -35.83 -44.86
N PHE A 12 32.14 -35.50 -44.04
CA PHE A 12 32.33 -35.17 -42.62
C PHE A 12 30.96 -34.81 -41.98
N PHE A 13 30.58 -35.65 -41.02
CA PHE A 13 29.86 -35.38 -39.77
C PHE A 13 28.42 -34.83 -39.75
N LEU A 14 27.55 -35.67 -39.16
CA LEU A 14 26.32 -35.31 -38.46
C LEU A 14 26.53 -34.17 -37.45
N VAL A 15 25.50 -33.35 -37.22
CA VAL A 15 24.78 -33.26 -35.93
C VAL A 15 23.55 -32.35 -36.10
N SER A 16 22.39 -32.90 -35.77
CA SER A 16 21.11 -32.22 -35.62
C SER A 16 21.11 -31.39 -34.34
N THR A 17 20.62 -30.14 -34.38
CA THR A 17 20.27 -29.40 -33.16
C THR A 17 18.84 -28.86 -33.25
N TRP A 18 18.02 -29.38 -32.35
CA TRP A 18 16.70 -28.87 -32.00
C TRP A 18 16.81 -27.41 -31.54
N THR A 19 15.92 -26.55 -32.05
CA THR A 19 15.75 -25.18 -31.56
C THR A 19 14.69 -25.20 -30.46
N ALA A 20 15.11 -25.25 -29.20
CA ALA A 20 14.24 -24.93 -28.07
C ALA A 20 14.11 -23.41 -27.96
N ALA A 21 12.89 -22.89 -28.10
CA ALA A 21 12.58 -21.49 -27.86
C ALA A 21 12.76 -21.17 -26.37
N GLN A 22 13.76 -20.34 -26.05
CA GLN A 22 14.08 -19.92 -24.69
C GLN A 22 13.35 -18.60 -24.41
N SER A 23 12.25 -18.68 -23.68
CA SER A 23 11.56 -17.54 -23.08
C SER A 23 12.52 -16.77 -22.17
N SER A 24 12.81 -15.51 -22.52
CA SER A 24 13.62 -14.60 -21.72
C SER A 24 12.90 -14.26 -20.42
N GLN A 25 13.26 -14.98 -19.37
CA GLN A 25 12.89 -14.65 -18.00
C GLN A 25 13.91 -13.64 -17.48
N ASP A 26 13.53 -12.37 -17.54
CA ASP A 26 14.35 -11.24 -17.09
C ASP A 26 14.65 -11.42 -15.60
N SER A 27 15.88 -11.85 -15.30
CA SER A 27 16.35 -12.03 -13.93
C SER A 27 17.03 -10.73 -13.52
N PRO A 28 16.64 -10.12 -12.38
CA PRO A 28 17.23 -8.85 -11.96
C PRO A 28 18.74 -9.01 -11.74
N LYS A 29 19.50 -8.07 -12.29
CA LYS A 29 20.96 -8.04 -12.24
C LYS A 29 21.42 -7.87 -10.78
N PRO A 30 22.31 -8.74 -10.26
CA PRO A 30 22.89 -8.55 -8.94
C PRO A 30 23.72 -7.26 -8.91
N GLY A 31 23.36 -6.30 -8.06
CA GLY A 31 24.12 -5.07 -7.82
C GLY A 31 23.40 -3.76 -8.09
N GLU A 32 22.16 -3.77 -8.57
CA GLU A 32 21.30 -2.58 -8.44
C GLU A 32 20.86 -2.45 -6.97
N PRO A 33 20.98 -1.27 -6.34
CA PRO A 33 20.37 -1.05 -5.05
C PRO A 33 18.88 -1.32 -5.22
N VAL A 34 18.37 -2.33 -4.51
CA VAL A 34 16.93 -2.51 -4.31
C VAL A 34 16.45 -1.15 -3.83
N LYS A 35 15.66 -0.44 -4.65
CA LYS A 35 15.05 0.82 -4.22
C LYS A 35 14.40 0.51 -2.89
N ALA A 36 14.88 1.13 -1.81
CA ALA A 36 14.30 0.94 -0.49
C ALA A 36 12.79 1.15 -0.67
N ALA A 37 11.99 0.18 -0.25
CA ALA A 37 10.55 0.31 -0.35
C ALA A 37 10.19 1.65 0.29
N ASP A 38 9.43 2.47 -0.43
CA ASP A 38 9.04 3.78 0.06
C ASP A 38 8.30 3.57 1.39
N ASP A 39 8.82 4.14 2.48
CA ASP A 39 8.20 4.02 3.81
C ASP A 39 6.99 4.95 3.85
N TYR A 40 5.80 4.37 3.69
CA TYR A 40 4.54 5.09 3.78
C TYR A 40 4.01 5.19 5.22
N SER A 41 4.78 4.75 6.22
CA SER A 41 4.40 4.87 7.61
C SER A 41 4.40 6.33 8.05
N GLY A 42 3.50 6.68 8.96
CA GLY A 42 3.38 8.02 9.51
C GLY A 42 1.96 8.39 9.90
N MET A 43 1.81 9.62 10.38
CA MET A 43 0.51 10.22 10.66
C MET A 43 0.04 11.01 9.45
N TYR A 44 -1.22 10.84 9.09
CA TYR A 44 -1.87 11.58 8.02
C TYR A 44 -3.07 12.32 8.59
N SER A 45 -3.34 13.52 8.08
CA SER A 45 -4.54 14.30 8.44
C SER A 45 -5.80 13.47 8.24
N PHE A 46 -6.84 13.72 9.03
CA PHE A 46 -8.15 13.10 8.81
C PHE A 46 -9.19 14.16 8.45
N LEU A 47 -10.46 13.92 8.81
CA LEU A 47 -11.60 14.69 8.31
C LEU A 47 -11.69 16.12 8.88
N ARG A 48 -11.19 16.33 10.10
CA ARG A 48 -11.15 17.64 10.76
C ARG A 48 -9.75 17.92 11.32
N ASP A 49 -9.47 19.19 11.55
CA ASP A 49 -8.26 19.61 12.24
C ASP A 49 -8.17 18.94 13.62
N GLY A 50 -6.97 18.45 13.95
CA GLY A 50 -6.71 17.67 15.16
C GLY A 50 -7.04 16.18 15.05
N GLU A 51 -7.73 15.74 13.99
CA GLU A 51 -7.97 14.32 13.71
C GLU A 51 -6.91 13.77 12.75
N PHE A 52 -6.53 12.51 12.93
CA PHE A 52 -5.49 11.89 12.12
C PHE A 52 -5.68 10.38 11.99
N VAL A 53 -5.04 9.80 10.97
CA VAL A 53 -4.84 8.36 10.84
C VAL A 53 -3.36 8.06 10.96
N GLN A 54 -2.99 7.21 11.92
CA GLN A 54 -1.66 6.63 11.96
C GLN A 54 -1.65 5.40 11.05
N VAL A 55 -0.66 5.33 10.17
CA VAL A 55 -0.40 4.18 9.30
C VAL A 55 0.99 3.65 9.62
N THR A 56 1.08 2.34 9.86
CA THR A 56 2.34 1.62 9.99
C THR A 56 2.35 0.50 8.95
N VAL A 57 3.29 0.55 8.02
CA VAL A 57 3.50 -0.53 7.05
C VAL A 57 4.43 -1.55 7.68
N GLU A 58 3.94 -2.78 7.83
CA GLU A 58 4.70 -3.91 8.34
C GLU A 58 5.16 -4.83 7.18
N ASP A 59 5.82 -5.92 7.54
CA ASP A 59 6.26 -6.93 6.60
C ASP A 59 5.11 -7.46 5.73
N GLN A 60 5.46 -7.82 4.49
CA GLN A 60 4.53 -8.41 3.52
C GLN A 60 3.28 -7.55 3.21
N GLY A 61 3.38 -6.23 3.40
CA GLY A 61 2.30 -5.30 3.09
C GLY A 61 1.12 -5.35 4.07
N LYS A 62 1.29 -5.94 5.25
CA LYS A 62 0.33 -5.77 6.35
C LYS A 62 0.37 -4.31 6.81
N VAL A 63 -0.80 -3.73 7.09
CA VAL A 63 -0.89 -2.36 7.61
C VAL A 63 -1.60 -2.39 8.96
N THR A 64 -0.99 -1.75 9.94
CA THR A 64 -1.58 -1.48 11.26
C THR A 64 -1.65 0.02 11.50
N GLY A 65 -2.37 0.40 12.56
CA GLY A 65 -2.65 1.80 12.83
C GLY A 65 -3.98 2.02 13.52
N PHE A 66 -4.39 3.28 13.55
CA PHE A 66 -5.67 3.70 14.11
C PHE A 66 -6.08 5.06 13.52
N VAL A 67 -7.38 5.33 13.52
CA VAL A 67 -7.94 6.67 13.29
C VAL A 67 -8.23 7.29 14.64
N SER A 68 -7.67 8.46 14.91
CA SER A 68 -7.98 9.26 16.09
C SER A 68 -8.85 10.45 15.70
N ARG A 69 -10.03 10.55 16.32
CA ARG A 69 -11.04 11.57 15.96
C ARG A 69 -11.86 12.03 17.17
N TYR A 70 -12.56 13.15 17.03
CA TYR A 70 -13.55 13.54 18.01
C TYR A 70 -14.86 12.74 17.82
N GLY A 71 -15.43 12.26 18.92
CA GLY A 71 -16.77 11.70 18.96
C GLY A 71 -17.83 12.74 18.58
N ASP A 72 -18.79 12.33 17.78
CA ASP A 72 -19.87 13.17 17.25
C ASP A 72 -21.26 12.74 17.75
N LEU A 73 -21.34 11.63 18.50
CA LEU A 73 -22.59 11.17 19.09
C LEU A 73 -22.83 11.87 20.42
N ASP A 74 -24.08 12.03 20.83
CA ASP A 74 -24.40 12.66 22.12
C ASP A 74 -23.73 11.96 23.31
N SER A 75 -23.46 10.66 23.20
CA SER A 75 -22.77 9.86 24.22
C SER A 75 -21.27 10.09 24.32
N ASP A 76 -20.61 10.59 23.28
CA ASP A 76 -19.15 10.72 23.20
C ASP A 76 -18.69 12.06 22.62
N LYS A 77 -19.59 13.04 22.55
CA LYS A 77 -19.32 14.34 21.94
C LYS A 77 -18.10 15.00 22.55
N GLY A 78 -17.10 15.24 21.72
CA GLY A 78 -15.84 15.89 22.12
C GLY A 78 -14.83 14.97 22.82
N ALA A 79 -15.17 13.70 23.08
CA ALA A 79 -14.18 12.70 23.47
C ALA A 79 -13.26 12.41 22.30
N PHE A 80 -11.97 12.17 22.57
CA PHE A 80 -11.01 11.75 21.55
C PHE A 80 -10.98 10.22 21.51
N LEU A 81 -11.37 9.65 20.38
CA LEU A 81 -11.60 8.22 20.19
C LEU A 81 -10.60 7.64 19.21
N ASP A 82 -9.99 6.53 19.59
CA ASP A 82 -9.09 5.76 18.73
C ASP A 82 -9.81 4.54 18.15
N HIS A 83 -9.93 4.53 16.83
CA HIS A 83 -10.46 3.42 16.04
C HIS A 83 -9.30 2.62 15.45
N PHE A 84 -8.84 1.60 16.18
CA PHE A 84 -7.76 0.72 15.73
C PHE A 84 -8.10 -0.03 14.45
N PHE A 85 -7.10 -0.29 13.61
CA PHE A 85 -7.27 -1.09 12.41
C PHE A 85 -7.58 -2.54 12.78
N LYS A 86 -8.73 -3.02 12.35
CA LYS A 86 -9.11 -4.44 12.38
C LYS A 86 -8.42 -5.22 11.27
N THR A 87 -8.35 -4.61 10.10
CA THR A 87 -7.62 -5.13 8.94
C THR A 87 -6.97 -3.98 8.20
N GLY A 88 -5.77 -4.18 7.69
CA GLY A 88 -5.09 -3.23 6.82
C GLY A 88 -4.13 -3.95 5.88
N LYS A 89 -4.10 -3.51 4.62
CA LYS A 89 -3.24 -4.08 3.58
C LYS A 89 -2.77 -3.01 2.62
N LEU A 90 -1.50 -3.11 2.26
CA LEU A 90 -0.84 -2.36 1.20
C LEU A 90 -0.39 -3.34 0.11
N ASP A 91 -0.81 -3.09 -1.12
CA ASP A 91 -0.38 -3.85 -2.31
C ASP A 91 0.17 -2.87 -3.36
N GLY A 92 1.50 -2.76 -3.41
CA GLY A 92 2.19 -1.67 -4.09
C GLY A 92 1.82 -0.33 -3.44
N HIS A 93 1.03 0.48 -4.14
CA HIS A 93 0.51 1.75 -3.63
C HIS A 93 -0.95 1.67 -3.19
N LYS A 94 -1.63 0.53 -3.38
CA LYS A 94 -3.05 0.39 -3.04
C LYS A 94 -3.21 0.14 -1.56
N LEU A 95 -3.75 1.11 -0.84
CA LEU A 95 -4.01 1.02 0.58
C LEU A 95 -5.49 0.73 0.82
N ASN A 96 -5.75 -0.26 1.65
CA ASN A 96 -7.06 -0.48 2.24
C ASN A 96 -6.91 -0.71 3.75
N PHE A 97 -7.84 -0.15 4.52
CA PHE A 97 -7.98 -0.48 5.93
C PHE A 97 -9.44 -0.44 6.35
N MET A 98 -9.74 -1.17 7.42
CA MET A 98 -11.01 -1.13 8.12
C MET A 98 -10.72 -1.06 9.62
N THR A 99 -11.41 -0.18 10.33
CA THR A 99 -11.26 -0.04 11.78
C THR A 99 -12.17 -0.99 12.54
N GLU A 100 -11.86 -1.19 13.81
CA GLU A 100 -12.81 -1.68 14.79
C GLU A 100 -13.99 -0.72 14.95
N THR A 101 -15.11 -1.25 15.45
CA THR A 101 -16.29 -0.45 15.76
C THR A 101 -16.16 0.12 17.16
N VAL A 102 -16.18 1.45 17.28
CA VAL A 102 -16.18 2.16 18.56
C VAL A 102 -17.48 2.96 18.61
N HIS A 103 -18.28 2.73 19.65
CA HIS A 103 -19.60 3.35 19.86
C HIS A 103 -20.51 3.29 18.62
N GLY A 104 -20.50 2.15 17.94
CA GLY A 104 -21.34 1.92 16.75
C GLY A 104 -20.79 2.53 15.46
N VAL A 105 -19.63 3.20 15.49
CA VAL A 105 -18.97 3.78 14.31
C VAL A 105 -17.74 2.98 13.90
N ARG A 106 -17.62 2.68 12.61
CA ARG A 106 -16.38 2.14 11.99
C ARG A 106 -16.08 2.84 10.68
N PHE A 107 -14.81 2.85 10.30
CA PHE A 107 -14.34 3.39 9.04
C PHE A 107 -13.78 2.30 8.13
N GLU A 108 -13.94 2.52 6.84
CA GLU A 108 -13.32 1.73 5.79
C GLU A 108 -12.74 2.68 4.75
N PHE A 109 -11.44 2.56 4.50
CA PHE A 109 -10.74 3.32 3.46
C PHE A 109 -10.31 2.39 2.34
N ARG A 110 -10.49 2.84 1.10
CA ARG A 110 -9.95 2.19 -0.09
C ARG A 110 -9.39 3.25 -1.02
N GLY A 111 -8.11 3.13 -1.35
CA GLY A 111 -7.44 4.15 -2.12
C GLY A 111 -6.00 3.82 -2.46
N THR A 112 -5.23 4.86 -2.72
CA THR A 112 -3.80 4.79 -3.04
C THR A 112 -2.99 5.72 -2.16
N ILE A 113 -1.70 5.40 -2.03
CA ILE A 113 -0.69 6.28 -1.46
C ILE A 113 0.09 6.90 -2.62
N ASP A 114 -0.10 8.19 -2.81
CA ASP A 114 0.49 8.94 -3.91
C ASP A 114 1.55 9.92 -3.39
N ARG A 115 2.47 10.31 -4.27
CA ARG A 115 3.43 11.37 -3.99
C ARG A 115 2.70 12.72 -3.96
N GLY A 116 2.79 13.43 -2.85
CA GLY A 116 2.20 14.75 -2.69
C GLY A 116 3.16 15.91 -3.02
N PRO A 117 2.77 17.15 -2.74
CA PRO A 117 3.53 18.35 -3.08
C PRO A 117 4.79 18.57 -2.22
N GLY A 118 4.92 17.91 -1.06
CA GLY A 118 6.10 18.00 -0.21
C GLY A 118 7.35 17.51 -0.95
N LYS A 119 8.45 18.27 -0.95
CA LYS A 119 9.63 17.97 -1.77
C LYS A 119 10.57 16.98 -1.08
N ASN A 120 10.71 17.10 0.25
CA ASN A 120 11.58 16.28 1.07
C ASN A 120 10.77 15.37 2.00
N PRO A 121 11.27 14.18 2.40
CA PRO A 121 10.53 13.23 3.25
C PRO A 121 9.95 13.78 4.56
N GLY A 122 10.51 14.86 5.10
CA GLY A 122 10.01 15.54 6.29
C GLY A 122 9.00 16.66 6.02
N ASP A 123 8.76 17.02 4.76
CA ASP A 123 7.80 18.06 4.40
C ASP A 123 6.36 17.57 4.57
N GLU A 124 5.46 18.48 4.95
CA GLU A 124 4.02 18.18 4.93
C GLU A 124 3.58 17.70 3.55
N ALA A 125 2.68 16.72 3.53
CA ALA A 125 2.13 16.14 2.32
C ALA A 125 3.22 15.59 1.39
N TYR A 126 4.31 15.05 1.94
CA TYR A 126 5.25 14.24 1.16
C TYR A 126 4.52 13.02 0.57
N TYR A 127 3.74 12.31 1.37
CA TYR A 127 2.73 11.37 0.87
C TYR A 127 1.30 11.85 1.12
N VAL A 128 0.38 11.40 0.28
CA VAL A 128 -1.06 11.66 0.41
C VAL A 128 -1.83 10.37 0.18
N LEU A 129 -2.75 10.04 1.09
CA LEU A 129 -3.71 8.96 0.90
C LEU A 129 -4.91 9.52 0.15
N ASN A 130 -5.13 9.08 -1.09
CA ASN A 130 -6.27 9.47 -1.90
C ASN A 130 -7.22 8.31 -2.07
N GLY A 131 -8.52 8.55 -1.95
CA GLY A 131 -9.53 7.54 -2.27
C GLY A 131 -10.84 7.77 -1.54
N THR A 132 -11.59 6.68 -1.35
CA THR A 132 -12.90 6.73 -0.73
C THR A 132 -12.82 6.31 0.74
N LEU A 133 -13.32 7.16 1.64
CA LEU A 133 -13.61 6.81 3.02
C LEU A 133 -15.11 6.54 3.17
N THR A 134 -15.46 5.33 3.61
CA THR A 134 -16.82 4.96 4.01
C THR A 134 -16.89 4.89 5.53
N GLU A 135 -17.76 5.71 6.09
CA GLU A 135 -18.14 5.67 7.50
C GLU A 135 -19.41 4.83 7.63
N TYR A 136 -19.42 3.87 8.55
CA TYR A 136 -20.61 3.11 8.92
C TYR A 136 -21.00 3.46 10.35
N ALA A 137 -22.26 3.76 10.57
CA ALA A 137 -22.81 4.09 11.88
C ALA A 137 -24.01 3.18 12.19
N THR A 138 -24.02 2.60 13.40
CA THR A 138 -25.11 1.78 13.92
C THR A 138 -25.84 2.55 15.01
N ASP A 139 -27.13 2.77 14.84
CA ASP A 139 -27.95 3.47 15.84
C ASP A 139 -28.42 2.55 16.98
N ALA A 140 -29.10 3.13 17.97
CA ALA A 140 -29.67 2.40 19.10
C ALA A 140 -30.71 1.33 18.70
N SER A 141 -31.31 1.45 17.50
CA SER A 141 -32.24 0.47 16.93
C SER A 141 -31.52 -0.63 16.13
N LYS A 142 -30.18 -0.68 16.19
CA LYS A 142 -29.30 -1.58 15.43
C LYS A 142 -29.39 -1.38 13.91
N LYS A 143 -29.93 -0.25 13.45
CA LYS A 143 -29.95 0.07 12.03
C LYS A 143 -28.59 0.60 11.65
N VAL A 144 -28.02 0.03 10.59
CA VAL A 144 -26.75 0.48 10.01
C VAL A 144 -27.04 1.50 8.92
N SER A 145 -26.33 2.62 8.97
CA SER A 145 -26.24 3.62 7.90
C SER A 145 -24.80 3.72 7.43
N SER A 146 -24.59 4.22 6.21
CA SER A 146 -23.26 4.48 5.68
C SER A 146 -23.19 5.83 4.96
N LYS A 147 -22.02 6.45 5.04
CA LYS A 147 -21.69 7.70 4.33
C LYS A 147 -20.32 7.56 3.69
N SER A 148 -20.28 7.63 2.36
CA SER A 148 -19.04 7.60 1.58
C SER A 148 -18.63 9.01 1.17
N ARG A 149 -17.32 9.28 1.13
CA ARG A 149 -16.77 10.53 0.59
C ARG A 149 -15.37 10.29 0.01
N GLU A 150 -15.04 11.05 -1.04
CA GLU A 150 -13.67 11.15 -1.52
C GLU A 150 -12.83 11.98 -0.54
N VAL A 151 -11.61 11.54 -0.29
CA VAL A 151 -10.69 12.13 0.68
C VAL A 151 -9.27 12.21 0.14
N SER A 152 -8.51 13.17 0.66
CA SER A 152 -7.07 13.33 0.46
C SER A 152 -6.42 13.60 1.82
N PHE A 153 -5.85 12.58 2.44
CA PHE A 153 -5.22 12.67 3.75
C PHE A 153 -3.72 12.93 3.58
N LYS A 154 -3.25 14.08 4.04
CA LYS A 154 -1.87 14.52 3.86
C LYS A 154 -1.01 14.01 5.00
N GLN A 155 0.16 13.47 4.69
CA GLN A 155 1.15 13.13 5.71
C GLN A 155 1.55 14.38 6.48
N PHE A 156 1.63 14.27 7.81
CA PHE A 156 2.20 15.31 8.65
C PHE A 156 3.73 15.33 8.51
N PRO A 157 4.39 16.46 8.80
CA PRO A 157 5.84 16.53 8.90
C PRO A 157 6.40 15.49 9.87
N GLN A 158 7.55 14.89 9.56
CA GLN A 158 8.14 13.81 10.38
C GLN A 158 8.42 14.24 11.83
N ASP A 159 8.76 15.51 12.07
CA ASP A 159 9.03 16.06 13.41
C ASP A 159 7.79 16.08 14.34
N MET A 160 6.59 15.87 13.78
CA MET A 160 5.37 15.74 14.57
C MET A 160 5.10 14.30 15.02
N THR A 161 5.84 13.31 14.50
CA THR A 161 5.70 11.91 14.92
C THR A 161 6.51 11.72 16.20
N PRO A 162 5.89 11.40 17.35
CA PRO A 162 6.65 11.11 18.57
C PRO A 162 7.65 10.01 18.27
N ALA A 163 8.93 10.24 18.57
CA ALA A 163 9.93 9.18 18.46
C ALA A 163 9.44 7.97 19.27
N PRO A 164 9.58 6.73 18.76
CA PRO A 164 9.21 5.56 19.53
C PRO A 164 9.98 5.61 20.86
N GLU A 165 9.23 5.62 21.98
CA GLU A 165 9.84 5.56 23.32
C GLU A 165 10.77 4.35 23.35
N LYS A 166 12.07 4.60 23.54
CA LYS A 166 12.99 3.52 23.87
C LYS A 166 12.52 2.94 25.20
N ARG A 167 12.07 1.69 25.17
CA ARG A 167 11.89 0.92 26.40
C ARG A 167 13.28 0.56 26.89
N ASP A 168 13.71 1.20 27.98
CA ASP A 168 14.88 0.83 28.77
C ASP A 168 14.66 -0.49 29.53
#